data_AF-A0A1R2B9Q4-F1
#
_entry.id   AF-A0A1R2B9Q4-F1
#
_cell.length_a   1.000
_cell.length_b   1.000
_cell.length_c   1.000
_cell.angle_alpha   90.00
_cell.angle_beta   90.00
_cell.angle_gamma   90.00
#
_symmetry.space_group_name_H-M   'P 1'
#
loop_
_entity.id
_entity.type
_entity.pdbx_description
1 polymer ?
#
loop_
_entity_poly.entity_id
_entity_poly.type
_entity_poly.pdbx_seq_one_letter_code
_entity_poly.pdbx_strand_id
1 'polypeptide(L)'
;MPKTKAMKNFMQVLAELEEFDKKCRRMTQLLGYRSSEIPKMYKQFISLCNSLSIVFLQFELNQVSFNVLNRAVQCDVSMFFEGNIEDRTWYGRALLYCNLGYLMLLVEDIPSSLKFLYDAESLILEIKEMGTDTDYYIEDLTLAHSALTFTILSKISRISNAQKYLDIALLQFNQIAKKQRRTKISKVGIANLYCLLVSAMKITKAHIEGKTVLAAGVCQSVLEKVNDRDIASALLLEKYSQSSETGIDMINSDEFRSIIFVTSFFPFITSSTPVIDFEELVALQNRMKGEPIDLSDLGMIGSSSDTETDLYSLIMQEALNSIKTRV
;
A
#
# COMPACT_ATOMS: atom_id res chain seq x y z
N MET A 1 29.69 2.97 -13.76
CA MET A 1 29.30 1.73 -13.04
C MET A 1 28.31 2.10 -11.95
N PRO A 2 27.11 1.49 -11.89
CA PRO A 2 26.22 1.69 -10.74
C PRO A 2 26.94 1.11 -9.52
N LYS A 3 27.07 1.89 -8.45
CA LYS A 3 27.55 1.34 -7.17
C LYS A 3 26.52 0.31 -6.72
N THR A 4 26.87 -0.97 -6.73
CA THR A 4 26.07 -2.02 -6.12
C THR A 4 25.86 -1.62 -4.67
N LYS A 5 24.61 -1.44 -4.25
CA LYS A 5 24.33 -1.18 -2.83
C LYS A 5 24.81 -2.39 -2.04
N ALA A 6 25.59 -2.13 -0.99
CA ALA A 6 25.95 -3.18 -0.06
C ALA A 6 24.66 -3.79 0.51
N MET A 7 24.57 -5.11 0.45
CA MET A 7 23.52 -5.87 1.12
C MET A 7 23.66 -5.66 2.63
N LYS A 8 22.55 -5.36 3.30
CA LYS A 8 22.51 -5.16 4.76
C LYS A 8 21.67 -6.26 5.37
N ASN A 9 22.04 -6.69 6.56
CA ASN A 9 21.17 -7.60 7.30
C ASN A 9 19.95 -6.85 7.86
N PHE A 10 18.90 -7.61 8.20
CA PHE A 10 17.64 -7.07 8.67
C PHE A 10 17.79 -6.18 9.91
N MET A 11 18.60 -6.60 10.88
CA MET A 11 18.83 -5.85 12.12
C MET A 11 19.54 -4.52 11.89
N GLN A 12 20.48 -4.46 10.95
CA GLN A 12 21.16 -3.22 10.54
C GLN A 12 20.15 -2.23 9.94
N VAL A 13 19.23 -2.71 9.11
CA VAL A 13 18.18 -1.87 8.52
C VAL A 13 17.28 -1.27 9.61
N LEU A 14 16.86 -2.07 10.60
CA LEU A 14 16.05 -1.58 11.71
C LEU A 14 16.81 -0.58 12.60
N ALA A 15 18.10 -0.82 12.86
CA ALA A 15 18.94 0.09 13.64
C ALA A 15 19.12 1.44 12.94
N GLU A 16 19.37 1.44 11.62
CA GLU A 16 19.48 2.67 10.82
C GLU A 16 18.15 3.44 10.78
N LEU A 17 17.03 2.72 10.69
CA LEU A 17 15.71 3.33 10.74
C LEU A 17 15.46 4.00 12.10
N GLU A 18 15.85 3.35 13.20
CA GLU A 18 15.73 3.92 14.54
C GLU A 18 16.63 5.14 14.74
N GLU A 19 17.86 5.11 14.22
CA GLU A 19 18.76 6.26 14.25
C GLU A 19 18.17 7.44 13.45
N PHE A 20 17.56 7.16 12.29
CA PHE A 20 16.91 8.18 11.49
C PHE A 20 15.66 8.75 12.20
N ASP A 21 14.82 7.93 12.82
CA ASP A 21 13.69 8.42 13.64
C ASP A 21 14.17 9.34 14.77
N LYS A 22 15.21 8.93 15.51
CA LYS A 22 15.83 9.76 16.56
C LYS A 22 16.32 11.10 16.00
N LYS A 23 16.91 11.10 14.80
CA LYS A 23 17.33 12.32 14.12
C LYS A 23 16.13 13.20 13.77
N CYS A 24 15.04 12.62 13.28
CA CYS A 24 13.79 13.31 12.99
C CYS A 24 13.25 14.06 14.22
N ARG A 25 13.14 13.36 15.36
CA ARG A 25 12.64 13.94 16.61
C ARG A 25 13.55 15.00 17.22
N ARG A 26 14.87 14.86 17.07
CA ARG A 26 15.84 15.85 17.58
C ARG A 26 15.82 17.14 16.78
N MET A 27 15.57 17.07 15.48
CA MET A 27 15.69 18.25 14.61
C MET A 27 14.65 19.32 14.94
N THR A 28 13.46 18.94 15.43
CA THR A 28 12.43 19.87 15.91
C THR A 28 12.82 20.61 17.19
N GLN A 29 13.88 20.15 17.88
CA GLN A 29 14.36 20.71 19.15
C GLN A 29 15.63 21.57 18.97
N LEU A 30 16.22 21.61 17.77
CA LEU A 30 17.45 22.36 17.50
C LEU A 30 17.17 23.82 17.16
N LEU A 31 17.69 24.74 17.99
CA LEU A 31 17.68 26.18 17.72
C LEU A 31 18.50 26.49 16.44
N GLY A 32 17.90 27.22 15.50
CA GLY A 32 18.56 27.70 14.27
C GLY A 32 18.38 26.83 13.02
N TYR A 33 17.60 25.76 13.09
CA TYR A 33 17.24 24.97 11.91
C TYR A 33 16.26 25.74 11.01
N ARG A 34 16.44 25.66 9.68
CA ARG A 34 15.51 26.28 8.73
C ARG A 34 14.21 25.47 8.71
N SER A 35 13.06 26.14 8.88
CA SER A 35 11.74 25.48 8.91
C SER A 35 11.46 24.63 7.67
N SER A 36 12.02 24.97 6.50
CA SER A 36 11.87 24.22 5.25
C SER A 36 12.65 22.91 5.18
N GLU A 37 13.64 22.67 6.05
CA GLU A 37 14.43 21.44 6.04
C GLU A 37 13.75 20.30 6.82
N ILE A 38 12.86 20.64 7.76
CA ILE A 38 12.15 19.68 8.60
C ILE A 38 11.18 18.81 7.78
N PRO A 39 10.25 19.39 6.97
CA PRO A 39 9.38 18.60 6.11
C PRO A 39 10.13 17.73 5.11
N LYS A 40 11.25 18.23 4.56
CA LYS A 40 12.09 17.45 3.63
C LYS A 40 12.63 16.19 4.29
N MET A 41 13.06 16.27 5.54
CA MET A 41 13.57 15.12 6.27
C MET A 41 12.45 14.13 6.64
N TYR A 42 11.28 14.62 7.05
CA TYR A 42 10.11 13.76 7.25
C TYR A 42 9.70 13.03 5.96
N LYS A 43 9.66 13.73 4.81
CA LYS A 43 9.39 13.10 3.51
C LYS A 43 10.38 11.98 3.20
N GLN A 44 11.67 12.18 3.49
CA GLN A 44 12.69 11.14 3.31
C GLN A 44 12.45 9.93 4.23
N PHE A 45 12.14 10.18 5.50
CA PHE A 45 11.86 9.14 6.47
C PHE A 45 10.60 8.35 6.13
N ILE A 46 9.48 9.03 5.83
CA ILE A 46 8.22 8.42 5.40
C ILE A 46 8.42 7.60 4.12
N SER A 47 9.20 8.12 3.15
CA SER A 47 9.52 7.38 1.91
C SER A 47 10.28 6.08 2.19
N LEU A 48 11.22 6.11 3.13
CA LEU A 48 11.96 4.92 3.57
C LEU A 48 11.02 3.92 4.26
N CYS A 49 10.18 4.39 5.18
CA CYS A 49 9.19 3.55 5.86
C CYS A 49 8.23 2.90 4.88
N ASN A 50 7.67 3.65 3.92
CA ASN A 50 6.81 3.11 2.87
C ASN A 50 7.52 2.06 2.02
N SER A 51 8.77 2.31 1.65
CA SER A 51 9.52 1.35 0.84
C SER A 51 9.81 0.06 1.60
N LEU A 52 10.22 0.17 2.87
CA LEU A 52 10.47 -0.98 3.74
C LEU A 52 9.19 -1.74 4.05
N SER A 53 8.08 -1.05 4.31
CA SER A 53 6.80 -1.71 4.60
C SER A 53 6.30 -2.50 3.40
N ILE A 54 6.46 -2.01 2.16
CA ILE A 54 6.08 -2.78 0.96
C ILE A 54 6.87 -4.10 0.90
N VAL A 55 8.16 -4.07 1.21
CA VAL A 55 8.99 -5.29 1.29
C VAL A 55 8.50 -6.18 2.44
N PHE A 56 8.36 -5.66 3.65
CA PHE A 56 7.97 -6.45 4.82
C PHE A 56 6.57 -7.07 4.70
N LEU A 57 5.61 -6.35 4.11
CA LEU A 57 4.26 -6.86 3.84
C LEU A 57 4.27 -8.00 2.82
N GLN A 58 5.17 -7.99 1.83
CA GLN A 58 5.33 -9.11 0.90
C GLN A 58 5.79 -10.40 1.60
N PHE A 59 6.54 -10.29 2.70
CA PHE A 59 7.02 -11.42 3.50
C PHE A 59 6.18 -11.65 4.76
N GLU A 60 4.97 -11.08 4.83
CA GLU A 60 4.04 -11.25 5.98
C GLU A 60 4.66 -10.86 7.34
N LEU A 61 5.67 -9.98 7.34
CA LEU A 61 6.31 -9.46 8.56
C LEU A 61 5.45 -8.35 9.16
N ASN A 62 4.21 -8.67 9.49
CA ASN A 62 3.16 -7.69 9.73
C ASN A 62 3.45 -6.81 10.96
N GLN A 63 3.97 -7.36 12.06
CA GLN A 63 4.37 -6.57 13.24
C GLN A 63 5.51 -5.58 12.91
N VAL A 64 6.48 -6.02 12.11
CA VAL A 64 7.59 -5.16 11.70
C VAL A 64 7.07 -4.04 10.81
N SER A 65 6.25 -4.38 9.81
CA SER A 65 5.57 -3.41 8.95
C SER A 65 4.77 -2.39 9.76
N PHE A 66 4.03 -2.86 10.77
CA PHE A 66 3.27 -2.00 11.67
C PHE A 66 4.18 -1.00 12.39
N ASN A 67 5.24 -1.48 13.05
CA ASN A 67 6.16 -0.62 13.80
C ASN A 67 6.81 0.45 12.91
N VAL A 68 7.16 0.09 11.67
CA VAL A 68 7.74 1.01 10.68
C VAL A 68 6.73 2.06 10.21
N LEU A 69 5.50 1.64 9.90
CA LEU A 69 4.43 2.52 9.45
C LEU A 69 3.95 3.46 10.57
N ASN A 70 3.87 2.98 11.82
CA ASN A 70 3.48 3.81 12.97
C ASN A 70 4.45 4.99 13.18
N ARG A 71 5.77 4.75 13.06
CA ARG A 71 6.77 5.83 13.10
C ARG A 71 6.59 6.83 11.96
N ALA A 72 6.18 6.36 10.77
CA ALA A 72 5.90 7.22 9.63
C ALA A 72 4.66 8.11 9.87
N VAL A 73 3.60 7.57 10.50
CA VAL A 73 2.40 8.35 10.89
C VAL A 73 2.76 9.48 11.84
N GLN A 74 3.61 9.23 12.84
CA GLN A 74 4.07 10.28 13.77
C GLN A 74 4.80 11.42 13.04
N CYS A 75 5.62 11.07 12.03
CA CYS A 75 6.28 12.05 11.18
C CYS A 75 5.30 12.77 10.25
N ASP A 76 4.28 12.07 9.71
CA ASP A 76 3.26 12.66 8.85
C ASP A 76 2.45 13.73 9.59
N VAL A 77 2.03 13.43 10.82
CA VAL A 77 1.30 14.38 11.67
C VAL A 77 2.17 15.61 11.94
N SER A 78 3.43 15.41 12.30
CA SER A 78 4.37 16.52 12.52
C SER A 78 4.55 17.35 11.25
N MET A 79 4.70 16.70 10.09
CA MET A 79 4.78 17.35 8.79
C MET A 79 3.51 18.10 8.42
N PHE A 80 2.32 17.63 8.80
CA PHE A 80 1.06 18.32 8.56
C PHE A 80 1.02 19.69 9.26
N PHE A 81 1.49 19.76 10.51
CA PHE A 81 1.54 21.01 11.26
C PHE A 81 2.67 21.94 10.82
N GLU A 82 3.86 21.40 10.63
CA GLU A 82 5.08 22.19 10.36
C GLU A 82 5.27 22.51 8.87
N GLY A 83 4.65 21.73 7.98
CA GLY A 83 4.80 21.81 6.54
C GLY A 83 3.85 22.80 5.86
N ASN A 84 4.25 23.18 4.64
CA ASN A 84 3.45 24.03 3.75
C ASN A 84 2.40 23.21 2.98
N ILE A 85 1.67 23.86 2.07
CA ILE A 85 0.65 23.19 1.24
C ILE A 85 1.25 22.07 0.38
N GLU A 86 2.44 22.24 -0.20
CA GLU A 86 3.14 21.21 -1.00
C GLU A 86 3.60 20.01 -0.14
N ASP A 87 3.85 20.23 1.16
CA ASP A 87 4.15 19.16 2.10
C ASP A 87 2.90 18.35 2.45
N ARG A 88 1.78 19.05 2.68
CA ARG A 88 0.48 18.43 2.98
C ARG A 88 -0.11 17.67 1.80
N THR A 89 0.19 18.11 0.58
CA THR A 89 -0.27 17.51 -0.69
C THR A 89 0.80 16.62 -1.34
N TRP A 90 1.75 16.12 -0.55
CA TRP A 90 2.73 15.18 -1.06
C TRP A 90 2.18 13.75 -1.16
N TYR A 91 2.30 13.11 -2.32
CA TYR A 91 1.74 11.77 -2.59
C TYR A 91 2.19 10.67 -1.61
N GLY A 92 3.36 10.82 -0.99
CA GLY A 92 3.87 9.84 -0.04
C GLY A 92 2.99 9.66 1.20
N ARG A 93 2.16 10.67 1.51
CA ARG A 93 1.12 10.59 2.53
C ARG A 93 0.04 9.59 2.11
N ALA A 94 -0.57 9.76 0.94
CA ALA A 94 -1.57 8.81 0.45
C ALA A 94 -1.03 7.38 0.33
N LEU A 95 0.24 7.22 -0.07
CA LEU A 95 0.92 5.91 -0.10
C LEU A 95 1.05 5.27 1.29
N LEU A 96 1.39 6.06 2.33
CA LEU A 96 1.45 5.61 3.71
C LEU A 96 0.11 5.01 4.16
N TYR A 97 -0.98 5.68 3.85
CA TYR A 97 -2.34 5.21 4.18
C TYR A 97 -2.73 3.98 3.38
N CYS A 98 -2.30 3.86 2.12
CA CYS A 98 -2.52 2.62 1.35
C CYS A 98 -1.78 1.42 1.96
N ASN A 99 -0.54 1.62 2.42
CA ASN A 99 0.24 0.57 3.10
C ASN A 99 -0.40 0.15 4.43
N LEU A 100 -0.88 1.12 5.23
CA LEU A 100 -1.66 0.84 6.43
C LEU A 100 -2.96 0.10 6.11
N GLY A 101 -3.67 0.52 5.06
CA GLY A 101 -4.87 -0.16 4.60
C GLY A 101 -4.63 -1.63 4.26
N TYR A 102 -3.53 -1.95 3.55
CA TYR A 102 -3.18 -3.34 3.26
C TYR A 102 -2.75 -4.12 4.51
N LEU A 103 -1.96 -3.51 5.42
CA LEU A 103 -1.61 -4.14 6.69
C LEU A 103 -2.85 -4.50 7.51
N MET A 104 -3.82 -3.58 7.62
CA MET A 104 -5.08 -3.82 8.34
C MET A 104 -5.90 -4.95 7.71
N LEU A 105 -5.87 -5.08 6.38
CA LEU A 105 -6.46 -6.23 5.69
C LEU A 105 -5.79 -7.56 6.08
N LEU A 106 -4.46 -7.60 6.17
CA LEU A 106 -3.71 -8.81 6.53
C LEU A 106 -3.97 -9.27 7.97
N VAL A 107 -4.35 -8.36 8.87
CA VAL A 107 -4.78 -8.70 10.25
C VAL A 107 -6.29 -8.90 10.39
N GLU A 108 -7.02 -8.92 9.28
CA GLU A 108 -8.49 -9.04 9.24
C GLU A 108 -9.26 -7.89 9.92
N ASP A 109 -8.62 -6.74 10.16
CA ASP A 109 -9.30 -5.51 10.59
C ASP A 109 -9.82 -4.73 9.36
N ILE A 110 -10.91 -5.25 8.78
CA ILE A 110 -11.50 -4.68 7.57
C ILE A 110 -12.03 -3.24 7.76
N PRO A 111 -12.71 -2.89 8.88
CA PRO A 111 -13.15 -1.51 9.10
C PRO A 111 -12.00 -0.49 9.04
N SER A 112 -10.89 -0.76 9.74
CA SER A 112 -9.72 0.11 9.74
C SER A 112 -9.03 0.14 8.37
N SER A 113 -8.97 -1.01 7.69
CA SER A 113 -8.46 -1.10 6.33
C SER A 113 -9.17 -0.14 5.37
N LEU A 114 -10.51 -0.18 5.35
CA LEU A 114 -11.31 0.71 4.51
C LEU A 114 -11.18 2.18 4.91
N LYS A 115 -11.14 2.46 6.21
CA LYS A 115 -10.94 3.82 6.72
C LYS A 115 -9.65 4.43 6.16
N PHE A 116 -8.51 3.75 6.31
CA PHE A 116 -7.23 4.22 5.78
C PHE A 116 -7.28 4.41 4.26
N LEU A 117 -7.99 3.55 3.53
CA LEU A 117 -8.11 3.72 2.08
C LEU A 117 -9.01 4.89 1.65
N TYR A 118 -10.05 5.22 2.40
CA TYR A 118 -10.84 6.42 2.12
C TYR A 118 -10.09 7.71 2.48
N ASP A 119 -9.28 7.69 3.55
CA ASP A 119 -8.37 8.79 3.87
C ASP A 119 -7.31 8.97 2.75
N ALA A 120 -6.76 7.86 2.23
CA ALA A 120 -5.86 7.89 1.08
C ALA A 120 -6.54 8.43 -0.18
N GLU A 121 -7.80 8.05 -0.44
CA GLU A 121 -8.58 8.54 -1.59
C GLU A 121 -8.77 10.05 -1.52
N SER A 122 -9.11 10.58 -0.34
CA SER A 122 -9.29 12.01 -0.12
C SER A 122 -8.00 12.79 -0.38
N LEU A 123 -6.86 12.28 0.09
CA LEU A 123 -5.54 12.86 -0.24
C LEU A 123 -5.24 12.79 -1.74
N ILE A 124 -5.53 11.67 -2.42
CA ILE A 124 -5.30 11.55 -3.88
C ILE A 124 -6.12 12.59 -4.65
N LEU A 125 -7.36 12.83 -4.25
CA LEU A 125 -8.23 13.83 -4.88
C LEU A 125 -7.70 15.25 -4.65
N GLU A 126 -7.34 15.59 -3.41
CA GLU A 126 -6.76 16.90 -3.06
C GLU A 126 -5.50 17.19 -3.88
N ILE A 127 -4.61 16.20 -4.05
CA ILE A 127 -3.38 16.37 -4.83
C ILE A 127 -3.69 16.64 -6.32
N LYS A 128 -4.68 15.92 -6.89
CA LYS A 128 -5.10 16.13 -8.28
C LYS A 128 -5.69 17.51 -8.50
N GLU A 129 -6.48 18.02 -7.55
CA GLU A 129 -7.10 19.35 -7.64
C GLU A 129 -6.06 20.48 -7.58
N MET A 130 -4.96 20.26 -6.84
CA MET A 130 -3.90 21.25 -6.67
C MET A 130 -2.94 21.36 -7.87
N GLY A 131 -3.01 20.42 -8.83
CA GLY A 131 -2.25 20.49 -10.09
C GLY A 131 -0.72 20.47 -9.91
N THR A 132 -0.20 19.88 -8.83
CA THR A 132 1.25 19.85 -8.53
C THR A 132 1.99 18.78 -9.36
N ASP A 133 2.21 19.09 -10.64
CA ASP A 133 3.25 18.67 -11.63
C ASP A 133 4.04 17.34 -11.48
N THR A 134 3.49 16.31 -10.83
CA THR A 134 4.07 14.95 -10.72
C THR A 134 3.08 13.86 -11.15
N ASP A 135 2.34 14.14 -12.23
CA ASP A 135 1.18 13.39 -12.72
C ASP A 135 1.32 11.87 -12.68
N TYR A 136 2.45 11.32 -13.16
CA TYR A 136 2.56 9.86 -13.29
C TYR A 136 2.65 9.10 -11.96
N TYR A 137 3.17 9.71 -10.87
CA TYR A 137 3.19 9.06 -9.55
C TYR A 137 1.79 8.96 -8.97
N ILE A 138 1.00 10.02 -9.13
CA ILE A 138 -0.38 10.09 -8.63
C ILE A 138 -1.29 9.16 -9.43
N GLU A 139 -1.09 9.04 -10.74
CA GLU A 139 -1.82 8.09 -11.57
C GLU A 139 -1.47 6.63 -11.24
N ASP A 140 -0.19 6.31 -11.03
CA ASP A 140 0.24 4.98 -10.56
C ASP A 140 -0.32 4.69 -9.15
N LEU A 141 -0.36 5.70 -8.27
CA LEU A 141 -0.92 5.55 -6.93
C LEU A 141 -2.44 5.38 -6.97
N THR A 142 -3.13 6.07 -7.87
CA THR A 142 -4.57 5.88 -8.12
C THR A 142 -4.86 4.45 -8.55
N LEU A 143 -4.05 3.88 -9.44
CA LEU A 143 -4.16 2.48 -9.84
C LEU A 143 -3.98 1.55 -8.64
N ALA A 144 -2.91 1.74 -7.87
CA ALA A 144 -2.58 0.90 -6.72
C ALA A 144 -3.66 0.95 -5.63
N HIS A 145 -4.11 2.15 -5.27
CA HIS A 145 -5.21 2.40 -4.33
C HIS A 145 -6.51 1.74 -4.80
N SER A 146 -6.88 1.94 -6.07
CA SER A 146 -8.14 1.42 -6.62
C SER A 146 -8.12 -0.11 -6.71
N ALA A 147 -7.00 -0.70 -7.12
CA ALA A 147 -6.84 -2.15 -7.15
C ALA A 147 -6.92 -2.76 -5.74
N LEU A 148 -6.28 -2.14 -4.75
CA LEU A 148 -6.35 -2.58 -3.35
C LEU A 148 -7.78 -2.45 -2.78
N THR A 149 -8.42 -1.30 -2.97
CA THR A 149 -9.80 -1.06 -2.51
C THR A 149 -10.80 -2.04 -3.14
N PHE A 150 -10.63 -2.34 -4.43
CA PHE A 150 -11.38 -3.40 -5.12
C PHE A 150 -11.24 -4.76 -4.40
N THR A 151 -10.01 -5.18 -4.07
CA THR A 151 -9.80 -6.48 -3.41
C THR A 151 -10.48 -6.57 -2.05
N ILE A 152 -10.46 -5.49 -1.26
CA ILE A 152 -11.06 -5.46 0.08
C ILE A 152 -12.58 -5.47 -0.01
N LEU A 153 -13.16 -4.63 -0.86
CA LEU A 153 -14.61 -4.61 -1.07
C LEU A 153 -15.12 -5.94 -1.64
N SER A 154 -14.32 -6.61 -2.48
CA SER A 154 -14.66 -7.95 -2.98
C SER A 154 -14.66 -9.00 -1.87
N LYS A 155 -13.68 -8.95 -0.97
CA LYS A 155 -13.58 -9.86 0.19
C LYS A 155 -14.82 -9.76 1.11
N ILE A 156 -15.34 -8.56 1.33
CA ILE A 156 -16.57 -8.37 2.12
C ILE A 156 -17.87 -8.45 1.30
N SER A 157 -17.81 -9.06 0.11
CA SER A 157 -18.97 -9.28 -0.78
C SER A 157 -19.71 -8.00 -1.19
N ARG A 158 -19.07 -6.82 -1.14
CA ARG A 158 -19.63 -5.55 -1.63
C ARG A 158 -19.30 -5.34 -3.11
N ILE A 159 -19.62 -6.34 -3.94
CA ILE A 159 -19.15 -6.45 -5.34
C ILE A 159 -19.56 -5.25 -6.21
N SER A 160 -20.78 -4.71 -6.05
CA SER A 160 -21.22 -3.53 -6.81
C SER A 160 -20.39 -2.27 -6.50
N ASN A 161 -19.91 -2.12 -5.28
CA ASN A 161 -19.00 -1.03 -4.92
C ASN A 161 -17.57 -1.33 -5.36
N ALA A 162 -17.14 -2.59 -5.23
CA ALA A 162 -15.84 -3.06 -5.71
C ALA A 162 -15.66 -2.77 -7.22
N GLN A 163 -16.71 -2.96 -8.02
CA GLN A 163 -16.69 -2.70 -9.46
C GLN A 163 -16.27 -1.25 -9.78
N LYS A 164 -16.74 -0.26 -9.01
CA LYS A 164 -16.37 1.15 -9.25
C LYS A 164 -14.85 1.36 -9.17
N TYR A 165 -14.22 0.78 -8.16
CA TYR A 165 -12.77 0.85 -7.99
C TYR A 165 -12.03 0.02 -9.04
N LEU A 166 -12.58 -1.13 -9.45
CA LEU A 166 -12.03 -1.90 -10.56
C LEU A 166 -12.05 -1.11 -11.88
N ASP A 167 -13.13 -0.39 -12.16
CA ASP A 167 -13.27 0.45 -13.36
C ASP A 167 -12.24 1.59 -13.37
N ILE A 168 -11.98 2.21 -12.21
CA ILE A 168 -10.91 3.22 -12.06
C ILE A 168 -9.53 2.58 -12.31
N ALA A 169 -9.24 1.43 -11.70
CA ALA A 169 -7.97 0.72 -11.89
C ALA A 169 -7.75 0.33 -13.36
N LEU A 170 -8.79 -0.16 -14.03
CA LEU A 170 -8.78 -0.49 -15.46
C LEU A 170 -8.57 0.74 -16.34
N LEU A 171 -9.17 1.88 -16.00
CA LEU A 171 -8.94 3.14 -16.73
C LEU A 171 -7.46 3.53 -16.67
N GLN A 172 -6.87 3.55 -15.48
CA GLN A 172 -5.46 3.88 -15.28
C GLN A 172 -4.53 2.87 -15.98
N PHE A 173 -4.85 1.58 -15.91
CA PHE A 173 -4.10 0.52 -16.57
C PHE A 173 -4.18 0.63 -18.10
N ASN A 174 -5.35 0.91 -18.65
CA ASN A 174 -5.54 1.02 -20.10
C ASN A 174 -4.75 2.19 -20.70
N GLN A 175 -4.61 3.31 -19.96
CA GLN A 175 -3.75 4.41 -20.37
C GLN A 175 -2.27 3.99 -20.42
N ILE A 176 -1.80 3.17 -19.49
CA ILE A 176 -0.45 2.58 -19.53
C ILE A 176 -0.31 1.66 -20.75
N ALA A 177 -1.24 0.72 -20.92
CA ALA A 177 -1.17 -0.30 -21.97
C ALA A 177 -1.18 0.32 -23.38
N LYS A 178 -1.94 1.41 -23.56
CA LYS A 178 -2.00 2.20 -24.80
C LYS A 178 -0.84 3.20 -24.95
N LYS A 179 0.12 3.23 -24.01
CA LYS A 179 1.25 4.17 -23.97
C LYS A 179 0.81 5.64 -23.95
N GLN A 180 -0.36 5.92 -23.39
CA GLN A 180 -0.90 7.28 -23.25
C GLN A 180 -0.34 8.02 -22.03
N ARG A 181 0.15 7.29 -21.02
CA ARG A 181 0.83 7.85 -19.84
C ARG A 181 2.12 7.12 -19.52
N ARG A 182 3.03 7.80 -18.81
CA ARG A 182 4.25 7.19 -18.25
C ARG A 182 3.90 6.44 -16.97
N THR A 183 4.69 5.41 -16.65
CA THR A 183 4.51 4.64 -15.41
C THR A 183 5.86 4.12 -14.92
N LYS A 184 5.96 3.85 -13.63
CA LYS A 184 7.06 3.11 -13.01
C LYS A 184 6.81 1.60 -12.94
N ILE A 185 5.60 1.14 -13.27
CA ILE A 185 5.28 -0.29 -13.31
C ILE A 185 6.12 -0.95 -14.41
N SER A 186 6.81 -2.03 -14.04
CA SER A 186 7.68 -2.77 -14.95
C SER A 186 6.88 -3.46 -16.05
N LYS A 187 7.53 -3.89 -17.14
CA LYS A 187 6.88 -4.67 -18.20
C LYS A 187 6.21 -5.95 -17.67
N VAL A 188 6.90 -6.65 -16.76
CA VAL A 188 6.37 -7.84 -16.07
C VAL A 188 5.16 -7.45 -15.21
N GLY A 189 5.23 -6.32 -14.50
CA GLY A 189 4.12 -5.82 -13.71
C GLY A 189 2.89 -5.46 -14.55
N ILE A 190 3.08 -4.87 -15.73
CA ILE A 190 1.99 -4.58 -16.68
C ILE A 190 1.32 -5.89 -17.14
N ALA A 191 2.11 -6.94 -17.41
CA ALA A 191 1.57 -8.25 -17.78
C ALA A 191 0.80 -8.90 -16.62
N ASN A 192 1.30 -8.79 -15.38
CA ASN A 192 0.60 -9.24 -14.18
C ASN A 192 -0.75 -8.53 -14.01
N LEU A 193 -0.76 -7.19 -14.10
CA LEU A 193 -1.98 -6.39 -13.98
C LEU A 193 -2.99 -6.71 -15.08
N TYR A 194 -2.53 -6.95 -16.31
CA TYR A 194 -3.41 -7.40 -17.39
C TYR A 194 -4.18 -8.66 -16.99
N CYS A 195 -3.47 -9.70 -16.54
CA CYS A 195 -4.08 -10.98 -16.18
C CYS A 195 -5.10 -10.80 -15.05
N LEU A 196 -4.72 -10.07 -13.99
CA LEU A 196 -5.52 -9.93 -12.78
C LEU A 196 -6.75 -9.04 -13.02
N LEU A 197 -6.56 -7.83 -13.59
CA LEU A 197 -7.64 -6.86 -13.78
C LEU A 197 -8.64 -7.30 -14.86
N VAL A 198 -8.18 -7.92 -15.95
CA VAL A 198 -9.09 -8.41 -17.01
C VAL A 198 -9.90 -9.61 -16.52
N SER A 199 -9.28 -10.51 -15.75
CA SER A 199 -10.00 -11.64 -15.14
C SER A 199 -11.02 -11.13 -14.12
N ALA A 200 -10.61 -10.22 -13.22
CA ALA A 200 -11.49 -9.58 -12.25
C ALA A 200 -12.68 -8.89 -12.92
N MET A 201 -12.47 -8.18 -14.03
CA MET A 201 -13.52 -7.50 -14.78
C MET A 201 -14.57 -8.48 -15.31
N LYS A 202 -14.12 -9.55 -15.98
CA LYS A 202 -15.00 -10.56 -16.55
C LYS A 202 -15.84 -11.25 -15.47
N ILE A 203 -15.20 -11.61 -14.35
CA ILE A 203 -15.84 -12.31 -13.22
C ILE A 203 -16.83 -11.38 -12.52
N THR A 204 -16.40 -10.16 -12.16
CA THR A 204 -17.23 -9.17 -11.46
C THR A 204 -18.48 -8.83 -12.27
N LYS A 205 -18.30 -8.58 -13.58
CA LYS A 205 -19.42 -8.32 -14.48
C LYS A 205 -20.43 -9.47 -14.51
N ALA A 206 -19.95 -10.70 -14.65
CA ALA A 206 -20.85 -11.85 -14.69
C ALA A 206 -21.58 -12.06 -13.37
N HIS A 207 -20.90 -11.88 -12.24
CA HIS A 207 -21.50 -11.99 -10.91
C HIS A 207 -22.63 -10.96 -10.71
N ILE A 208 -22.41 -9.70 -11.12
CA ILE A 208 -23.43 -8.64 -11.05
C ILE A 208 -24.64 -8.94 -11.97
N GLU A 209 -24.41 -9.59 -13.11
CA GLU A 209 -25.47 -10.09 -13.99
C GLU A 209 -26.20 -11.34 -13.43
N GLY A 210 -25.89 -11.77 -12.20
CA GLY A 210 -26.48 -12.96 -11.56
C GLY A 210 -25.96 -14.28 -12.13
N LYS A 211 -24.88 -14.24 -12.92
CA LYS A 211 -24.27 -15.43 -13.53
C LYS A 211 -23.12 -15.90 -12.65
N THR A 212 -23.19 -17.16 -12.22
CA THR A 212 -22.04 -17.81 -11.60
C THR A 212 -21.09 -18.25 -12.71
N VAL A 213 -19.85 -17.77 -12.66
CA VAL A 213 -18.82 -18.11 -13.63
C VAL A 213 -17.71 -18.87 -12.93
N LEU A 214 -17.37 -20.04 -13.48
CA LEU A 214 -16.21 -20.80 -13.04
C LEU A 214 -14.93 -20.04 -13.41
N ALA A 215 -13.95 -20.04 -12.50
CA ALA A 215 -12.67 -19.40 -12.74
C ALA A 215 -12.00 -19.96 -14.01
N ALA A 216 -12.15 -21.27 -14.25
CA ALA A 216 -11.49 -21.99 -15.34
C ALA A 216 -11.66 -21.34 -16.73
N GLY A 217 -12.90 -21.08 -17.14
CA GLY A 217 -13.20 -20.52 -18.46
C GLY A 217 -12.67 -19.09 -18.63
N VAL A 218 -12.72 -18.28 -17.57
CA VAL A 218 -12.16 -16.92 -17.61
C VAL A 218 -10.64 -16.98 -17.69
N CYS A 219 -10.00 -17.77 -16.84
CA CYS A 219 -8.54 -17.92 -16.78
C CYS A 219 -7.97 -18.38 -18.12
N GLN A 220 -8.56 -19.42 -18.72
CA GLN A 220 -8.13 -19.92 -20.03
C GLN A 220 -8.22 -18.84 -21.12
N SER A 221 -9.34 -18.11 -21.18
CA SER A 221 -9.53 -17.04 -22.17
C SER A 221 -8.58 -15.84 -22.01
N VAL A 222 -8.01 -15.66 -20.82
CA VAL A 222 -7.02 -14.61 -20.54
C VAL A 222 -5.61 -15.12 -20.84
N LEU A 223 -5.28 -16.35 -20.43
CA LEU A 223 -4.00 -17.00 -20.72
C LEU A 223 -3.73 -17.13 -22.22
N GLU A 224 -4.76 -17.39 -23.04
CA GLU A 224 -4.64 -17.42 -24.51
C GLU A 224 -4.12 -16.11 -25.12
N LYS A 225 -4.24 -14.98 -24.41
CA LYS A 225 -3.80 -13.65 -24.86
C LYS A 225 -2.47 -13.21 -24.26
N VAL A 226 -1.87 -14.04 -23.41
CA VAL A 226 -0.64 -13.74 -22.69
C VAL A 226 0.47 -14.61 -23.24
N ASN A 227 1.48 -13.98 -23.82
CA ASN A 227 2.62 -14.69 -24.43
C ASN A 227 3.65 -15.15 -23.40
N ASP A 228 3.72 -14.51 -22.24
CA ASP A 228 4.69 -14.77 -21.18
C ASP A 228 4.03 -15.54 -20.03
N ARG A 229 4.38 -16.82 -19.89
CA ARG A 229 3.80 -17.71 -18.88
C ARG A 229 4.58 -17.75 -17.57
N ASP A 230 5.77 -17.14 -17.54
CA ASP A 230 6.64 -17.18 -16.35
C ASP A 230 6.32 -16.06 -15.34
N ILE A 231 5.27 -15.27 -15.61
CA ILE A 231 4.80 -14.23 -14.70
C ILE A 231 3.89 -14.82 -13.59
N ALA A 232 3.97 -14.26 -12.39
CA ALA A 232 3.26 -14.75 -11.21
C ALA A 232 1.73 -14.88 -11.43
N SER A 233 1.11 -13.92 -12.12
CA SER A 233 -0.32 -14.00 -12.38
C SER A 233 -0.68 -15.12 -13.35
N ALA A 234 0.18 -15.45 -14.31
CA ALA A 234 -0.08 -16.54 -15.26
C ALA A 234 -0.08 -17.88 -14.52
N LEU A 235 0.87 -18.10 -13.61
CA LEU A 235 0.90 -19.28 -12.73
C LEU A 235 -0.36 -19.39 -11.87
N LEU A 236 -0.84 -18.26 -11.31
CA LEU A 236 -2.12 -18.23 -10.60
C LEU A 236 -3.28 -18.63 -11.52
N LEU A 237 -3.38 -18.04 -12.72
CA LEU A 237 -4.46 -18.36 -13.66
C LEU A 237 -4.38 -19.83 -14.13
N GLU A 238 -3.19 -20.40 -14.28
CA GLU A 238 -3.02 -21.81 -14.63
C GLU A 238 -3.54 -22.73 -13.51
N LYS A 239 -3.23 -22.43 -12.24
CA LYS A 239 -3.81 -23.13 -11.07
C LYS A 239 -5.35 -23.10 -11.11
N TYR A 240 -5.93 -21.94 -11.37
CA TYR A 240 -7.39 -21.76 -11.43
C TYR A 240 -8.04 -22.24 -12.74
N SER A 241 -7.26 -22.42 -13.81
CA SER A 241 -7.74 -22.99 -15.08
C SER A 241 -8.16 -24.45 -14.95
N GLN A 242 -7.64 -25.13 -13.93
CA GLN A 242 -7.88 -26.55 -13.63
C GLN A 242 -8.77 -26.76 -12.40
N SER A 243 -9.20 -25.68 -11.74
CA SER A 243 -10.01 -25.77 -10.51
C SER A 243 -11.51 -25.73 -10.81
N SER A 244 -12.30 -26.26 -9.88
CA SER A 244 -13.77 -26.12 -9.86
C SER A 244 -14.23 -24.89 -9.09
N GLU A 245 -13.31 -24.02 -8.66
CA GLU A 245 -13.62 -22.83 -7.86
C GLU A 245 -14.32 -21.76 -8.71
N THR A 246 -15.15 -20.94 -8.06
CA THR A 246 -15.79 -19.82 -8.74
C THR A 246 -14.76 -18.73 -9.02
N GLY A 247 -15.05 -17.86 -10.00
CA GLY A 247 -14.20 -16.70 -10.24
C GLY A 247 -14.09 -15.78 -9.02
N ILE A 248 -15.13 -15.70 -8.18
CA ILE A 248 -15.13 -14.87 -6.97
C ILE A 248 -14.16 -15.45 -5.94
N ASP A 249 -14.09 -16.78 -5.79
CA ASP A 249 -13.13 -17.43 -4.90
C ASP A 249 -11.70 -17.10 -5.31
N MET A 250 -11.41 -17.08 -6.63
CA MET A 250 -10.12 -16.65 -7.15
C MET A 250 -9.78 -15.20 -6.78
N ILE A 251 -10.71 -14.25 -7.00
CA ILE A 251 -10.50 -12.83 -6.65
C ILE A 251 -10.24 -12.67 -5.15
N ASN A 252 -10.91 -13.48 -4.33
CA ASN A 252 -10.82 -13.47 -2.88
C ASN A 252 -9.70 -14.36 -2.32
N SER A 253 -8.84 -14.94 -3.16
CA SER A 253 -7.66 -15.70 -2.72
C SER A 253 -6.55 -14.78 -2.19
N ASP A 254 -5.71 -15.31 -1.30
CA ASP A 254 -4.53 -14.60 -0.80
C ASP A 254 -3.51 -14.35 -1.91
N GLU A 255 -3.34 -15.31 -2.82
CA GLU A 255 -2.42 -15.19 -3.94
C GLU A 255 -2.83 -14.06 -4.89
N PHE A 256 -4.12 -13.93 -5.21
CA PHE A 256 -4.61 -12.83 -6.05
C PHE A 256 -4.31 -11.47 -5.42
N ARG A 257 -4.61 -11.33 -4.11
CA ARG A 257 -4.33 -10.11 -3.34
C ARG A 257 -2.84 -9.79 -3.30
N SER A 258 -2.01 -10.77 -2.98
CA SER A 258 -0.56 -10.62 -2.85
C SER A 258 0.08 -10.19 -4.17
N ILE A 259 -0.29 -10.83 -5.30
CA ILE A 259 0.25 -10.46 -6.61
C ILE A 259 -0.23 -9.06 -7.01
N ILE A 260 -1.50 -8.69 -6.76
CA ILE A 260 -1.99 -7.32 -7.01
C ILE A 260 -1.19 -6.31 -6.20
N PHE A 261 -1.01 -6.55 -4.90
CA PHE A 261 -0.31 -5.63 -4.00
C PHE A 261 1.14 -5.45 -4.45
N VAL A 262 1.91 -6.54 -4.54
CA VAL A 262 3.31 -6.47 -4.96
C VAL A 262 3.42 -5.77 -6.32
N THR A 263 2.62 -6.18 -7.31
CA THR A 263 2.70 -5.59 -8.66
C THR A 263 2.41 -4.09 -8.69
N SER A 264 1.43 -3.64 -7.91
CA SER A 264 1.00 -2.23 -7.92
C SER A 264 1.83 -1.34 -7.01
N PHE A 265 2.43 -1.89 -5.95
CA PHE A 265 3.13 -1.12 -4.92
C PHE A 265 4.66 -1.15 -5.04
N PHE A 266 5.27 -2.20 -5.62
CA PHE A 266 6.73 -2.24 -5.85
C PHE A 266 7.32 -1.00 -6.54
N PRO A 267 6.64 -0.37 -7.53
CA PRO A 267 7.15 0.83 -8.19
C PRO A 267 7.43 2.02 -7.26
N PHE A 268 6.86 2.03 -6.05
CA PHE A 268 7.07 3.07 -5.04
C PHE A 268 8.28 2.82 -4.14
N ILE A 269 8.93 1.64 -4.23
CA ILE A 269 10.18 1.38 -3.52
C ILE A 269 11.25 2.34 -4.05
N THR A 270 11.75 3.19 -3.17
CA THR A 270 12.73 4.21 -3.54
C THR A 270 14.11 3.60 -3.74
N SER A 271 14.93 4.23 -4.59
CA SER A 271 16.32 3.83 -4.80
C SER A 271 17.19 4.04 -3.58
N SER A 272 16.71 4.66 -2.49
CA SER A 272 17.38 4.79 -1.19
C SER A 272 17.14 3.60 -0.26
N THR A 273 16.14 2.78 -0.51
CA THR A 273 15.80 1.59 0.30
C THR A 273 16.96 0.61 0.39
N PRO A 274 17.39 0.18 1.59
CA PRO A 274 18.39 -0.87 1.75
C PRO A 274 17.95 -2.19 1.10
N VAL A 275 18.93 -2.95 0.60
CA VAL A 275 18.69 -4.31 0.09
C VAL A 275 18.93 -5.28 1.26
N ILE A 276 17.90 -6.05 1.59
CA ILE A 276 17.93 -7.08 2.64
C ILE A 276 18.07 -8.44 1.95
N ASP A 277 18.81 -9.35 2.57
CA ASP A 277 18.95 -10.71 2.07
C ASP A 277 17.58 -11.42 2.03
N PHE A 278 17.28 -12.06 0.91
CA PHE A 278 16.06 -12.81 0.70
C PHE A 278 15.96 -14.01 1.66
N GLU A 279 17.05 -14.74 1.87
CA GLU A 279 17.05 -15.91 2.76
C GLU A 279 16.77 -15.51 4.21
N GLU A 280 17.24 -14.33 4.62
CA GLU A 280 16.98 -13.75 5.93
C GLU A 280 15.50 -13.38 6.10
N LEU A 281 14.89 -12.73 5.10
CA LEU A 281 13.47 -12.37 5.13
C LEU A 281 12.57 -13.62 5.21
N VAL A 282 12.88 -14.67 4.44
CA VAL A 282 12.15 -15.95 4.50
C VAL A 282 12.35 -16.64 5.86
N ALA A 283 13.56 -16.62 6.42
CA ALA A 283 13.82 -17.17 7.73
C ALA A 283 13.03 -16.43 8.83
N LEU A 284 12.90 -15.11 8.73
CA LEU A 284 12.11 -14.29 9.67
C LEU A 284 10.62 -14.55 9.52
N GLN A 285 10.09 -14.62 8.29
CA GLN A 285 8.69 -14.95 8.03
C GLN A 285 8.32 -16.27 8.71
N ASN A 286 9.16 -17.30 8.57
CA ASN A 286 8.92 -18.60 9.20
C ASN A 286 8.98 -18.56 10.73
N ARG A 287 9.77 -17.66 11.32
CA ARG A 287 9.85 -17.49 12.79
C ARG A 287 8.65 -16.74 13.36
N MET A 288 8.18 -15.72 12.66
CA MET A 288 7.12 -14.82 13.13
C MET A 288 5.70 -15.29 12.72
N LYS A 289 5.61 -16.41 11.99
CA LYS A 289 4.33 -16.92 11.50
C LYS A 289 3.40 -17.27 12.66
N GLY A 290 2.27 -16.57 12.74
CA GLY A 290 1.23 -16.78 13.76
C GLY A 290 1.42 -15.99 15.06
N GLU A 291 2.42 -15.09 15.13
CA GLU A 291 2.52 -14.15 16.25
C GLU A 291 1.40 -13.09 16.14
N PRO A 292 0.60 -12.87 17.20
CA PRO A 292 -0.41 -11.82 17.19
C PRO A 292 0.26 -10.45 17.10
N ILE A 293 -0.35 -9.53 16.35
CA ILE A 293 0.15 -8.17 16.26
C ILE A 293 -0.27 -7.40 17.49
N ASP A 294 0.71 -6.80 18.16
CA ASP A 294 0.45 -5.81 19.19
C ASP A 294 0.04 -4.49 18.54
N LEU A 295 -1.27 -4.26 18.54
CA LEU A 295 -1.92 -3.03 18.08
C LEU A 295 -2.25 -2.08 19.25
N SER A 296 -1.73 -2.33 20.47
CA SER A 296 -2.01 -1.47 21.63
C SER A 296 -1.52 -0.04 21.41
N ASP A 297 -0.38 0.12 20.73
CA ASP A 297 0.17 1.40 20.29
C ASP A 297 -0.70 2.14 19.27
N LEU A 298 -1.69 1.45 18.70
CA LEU A 298 -2.66 1.99 17.74
C LEU A 298 -3.91 2.55 18.45
N GLY A 299 -4.07 2.37 19.75
CA GLY A 299 -5.29 2.76 20.47
C GLY A 299 -6.56 2.04 19.97
N MET A 300 -6.42 1.02 19.12
CA MET A 300 -7.52 0.33 18.42
C MET A 300 -8.17 -0.80 19.25
N ILE A 301 -7.66 -1.06 20.45
CA ILE A 301 -8.29 -1.99 21.40
C ILE A 301 -8.91 -1.16 22.54
N GLY A 302 -10.01 -0.50 22.21
CA GLY A 302 -10.91 0.12 23.16
C GLY A 302 -12.16 -0.73 23.31
N SER A 303 -12.23 -1.49 24.40
CA SER A 303 -13.46 -2.08 24.93
C SER A 303 -14.56 -1.01 25.06
N SER A 304 -15.69 -1.21 24.39
CA SER A 304 -17.02 -0.73 24.79
C SER A 304 -17.07 0.59 25.59
N SER A 305 -16.92 1.74 24.92
CA SER A 305 -17.51 3.01 25.37
C SER A 305 -17.49 4.07 24.26
N ASP A 306 -18.68 4.35 23.70
CA ASP A 306 -19.26 5.52 23.00
C ASP A 306 -18.43 6.71 22.45
N THR A 307 -17.12 6.61 22.27
CA THR A 307 -16.34 7.60 21.50
C THR A 307 -15.34 6.91 20.61
N GLU A 308 -15.79 6.50 19.41
CA GLU A 308 -14.95 6.05 18.29
C GLU A 308 -14.03 7.19 17.84
N THR A 309 -12.93 7.40 18.54
CA THR A 309 -11.89 8.34 18.13
C THR A 309 -10.79 7.52 17.49
N ASP A 310 -10.68 7.57 16.17
CA ASP A 310 -9.65 6.81 15.46
C ASP A 310 -8.23 7.31 15.77
N LEU A 311 -7.21 6.46 15.58
CA LEU A 311 -5.82 6.79 15.90
C LEU A 311 -5.33 8.08 15.25
N TYR A 312 -5.66 8.33 13.99
CA TYR A 312 -5.21 9.56 13.34
C TYR A 312 -5.84 10.78 14.01
N SER A 313 -7.13 10.71 14.33
CA SER A 313 -7.84 11.71 15.13
C SER A 313 -7.25 11.83 16.54
N LEU A 314 -6.84 10.73 17.19
CA LEU A 314 -6.21 10.72 18.51
C LEU A 314 -4.82 11.36 18.47
N ILE A 315 -3.94 10.92 17.57
CA ILE A 315 -2.60 11.49 17.37
C ILE A 315 -2.71 12.95 16.94
N MET A 316 -3.68 13.29 16.08
CA MET A 316 -3.95 14.67 15.67
C MET A 316 -4.44 15.52 16.84
N GLN A 317 -5.33 15.00 17.69
CA GLN A 317 -5.78 15.67 18.92
C GLN A 317 -4.63 15.86 19.90
N GLU A 318 -3.79 14.85 20.12
CA GLU A 318 -2.63 14.92 20.99
C GLU A 318 -1.61 15.94 20.45
N ALA A 319 -1.35 15.93 19.15
CA ALA A 319 -0.51 16.93 18.49
C ALA A 319 -1.10 18.34 18.61
N LEU A 320 -2.40 18.53 18.38
CA LEU A 320 -3.10 19.81 18.60
C LEU A 320 -2.98 20.29 20.05
N ASN A 321 -3.08 19.39 21.03
CA ASN A 321 -2.93 19.71 22.44
C ASN A 321 -1.49 20.06 22.82
N SER A 322 -0.50 19.41 22.20
CA SER A 322 0.93 19.73 22.38
C SER A 322 1.31 21.11 21.81
N ILE A 323 0.59 21.59 20.79
CA ILE A 323 0.77 22.93 20.23
C ILE A 323 0.17 23.99 21.17
N LYS A 324 -1.02 23.73 21.74
CA LYS A 324 -1.66 24.63 22.71
C LYS A 324 -0.85 24.87 23.99
N THR A 325 0.01 23.93 24.37
CA THR A 325 0.88 24.03 25.55
C THR A 325 2.22 24.74 25.28
N ARG A 326 2.53 25.04 24.01
CA ARG A 326 3.74 25.78 23.59
C ARG A 326 3.51 27.27 23.34
N VAL A 327 2.27 27.76 23.47
CA VAL A 327 1.88 29.18 23.40
C VAL A 327 1.59 29.68 24.81
#